data_AF-A0A0B1SWF8-F1
#
_entry.id   AF-A0A0B1SWF8-F1
#
_cell.length_a   1.000
_cell.length_b   1.000
_cell.length_c   1.000
_cell.angle_alpha   90.00
_cell.angle_beta   90.00
_cell.angle_gamma   90.00
#
_symmetry.space_group_name_H-M   'P 1'
#
loop_
_entity.id
_entity.type
_entity.pdbx_description
1 polymer ?
#
loop_
_entity_poly.entity_id
_entity_poly.type
_entity_poly.pdbx_seq_one_letter_code
_entity_poly.pdbx_strand_id
1 'polypeptide(L)'
;MFVSPVVDRVLQVGSKVSAVPDEIELTNWVERSMVSLDEEEVNERMTEMDTDGDKLVSWDEYMADSFPEQDIKKLDPDDKKLMDEDAMYFKAADVDGDGKLNKEELSAFLNPENYKHMHKILVEVTMKEKDVNKDGAIDLNEFLGEMADNSHSEWHKVESDRLVSYST
;
A
#
# COMPACT_ATOMS: atom_id res chain seq x y z
N MET A 1 2.23 15.82 -24.87
CA MET A 1 1.17 15.86 -23.85
C MET A 1 0.46 14.54 -23.92
N PHE A 2 0.79 13.61 -23.02
CA PHE A 2 0.06 12.35 -22.88
C PHE A 2 -1.20 12.67 -22.10
N VAL A 3 -2.34 12.67 -22.78
CA VAL A 3 -3.64 12.72 -22.13
C VAL A 3 -3.98 11.26 -21.83
N SER A 4 -4.16 10.90 -20.56
CA SER A 4 -4.53 9.54 -20.17
C SER A 4 -5.79 9.09 -20.96
N PRO A 5 -5.87 7.83 -21.44
CA PRO A 5 -7.06 7.31 -22.14
C PRO A 5 -8.37 7.52 -21.36
N VAL A 6 -8.27 7.69 -20.03
CA VAL A 6 -9.36 8.06 -19.12
C VAL A 6 -9.97 9.42 -19.46
N VAL A 7 -9.14 10.42 -19.78
CA VAL A 7 -9.57 11.80 -20.12
C VAL A 7 -10.17 11.86 -21.53
N ASP A 8 -9.61 11.10 -22.47
CA ASP A 8 -10.10 11.05 -23.84
C ASP A 8 -11.51 10.46 -23.93
N ARG A 9 -11.87 9.52 -23.04
CA ARG A 9 -13.21 8.93 -23.00
C ARG A 9 -14.26 9.86 -22.39
N VAL A 10 -13.87 10.69 -21.42
CA VAL A 10 -14.73 11.77 -20.88
C VAL A 10 -15.07 12.79 -21.98
N LEU A 11 -14.13 13.09 -22.88
CA LEU A 11 -14.37 14.01 -24.01
C LEU A 11 -15.23 13.38 -25.11
N GLN A 12 -15.14 12.07 -25.33
CA GLN A 12 -15.91 11.38 -26.36
C GLN A 12 -17.40 11.20 -26.00
N VAL A 13 -17.72 11.17 -24.70
CA VAL A 13 -19.11 11.17 -24.20
C VAL A 13 -19.78 12.55 -24.38
N GLY A 14 -19.00 13.62 -24.53
CA GLY A 14 -19.50 14.99 -24.77
C GLY A 14 -20.25 15.22 -26.09
N SER A 15 -20.30 14.23 -27.00
CA SER A 15 -21.03 14.35 -28.27
C SER A 15 -22.39 13.65 -28.32
N LYS A 16 -22.83 12.99 -27.24
CA LYS A 16 -24.21 12.46 -27.16
C LYS A 16 -24.82 12.69 -25.79
N VAL A 17 -25.54 13.82 -25.71
CA VAL A 17 -26.71 14.07 -24.85
C VAL A 17 -26.46 13.93 -23.34
N SER A 18 -26.63 15.05 -22.65
CA SER A 18 -26.66 15.23 -21.20
C SER A 18 -27.17 14.02 -20.40
N ALA A 19 -26.26 13.27 -19.79
CA ALA A 19 -26.56 12.41 -18.65
C ALA A 19 -25.51 12.74 -17.60
N VAL A 20 -25.94 13.37 -16.50
CA VAL A 20 -25.11 13.39 -15.29
C VAL A 20 -25.06 11.94 -14.83
N PRO A 21 -23.87 11.32 -14.71
CA PRO A 21 -23.77 9.93 -14.30
C PRO A 21 -24.41 9.77 -12.91
N ASP A 22 -25.19 8.71 -12.73
CA ASP A 22 -25.81 8.42 -11.44
C ASP A 22 -24.76 7.95 -10.42
N GLU A 23 -25.11 7.95 -9.13
CA GLU A 23 -24.20 7.59 -8.04
C GLU A 23 -23.59 6.19 -8.20
N ILE A 24 -24.34 5.26 -8.80
CA ILE A 24 -23.90 3.89 -9.05
C ILE A 24 -22.89 3.87 -10.20
N GLU A 25 -23.14 4.61 -11.27
CA GLU A 25 -22.21 4.74 -12.39
C GLU A 25 -20.90 5.40 -11.96
N LEU A 26 -20.95 6.46 -11.16
CA LEU A 26 -19.77 7.12 -10.60
C LEU A 26 -18.98 6.20 -9.68
N THR A 27 -19.64 5.50 -8.76
CA THR A 27 -18.98 4.54 -7.86
C THR A 27 -18.29 3.44 -8.66
N ASN A 28 -18.97 2.86 -9.64
CA ASN A 28 -18.37 1.83 -10.51
C ASN A 28 -17.19 2.37 -11.34
N TRP A 29 -17.22 3.65 -11.73
CA TRP A 29 -16.10 4.26 -12.47
C TRP A 29 -14.91 4.49 -11.57
N VAL A 30 -15.13 4.99 -10.35
CA VAL A 30 -14.06 5.21 -9.37
C VAL A 30 -13.42 3.88 -8.98
N GLU A 31 -14.22 2.86 -8.66
CA GLU A 31 -13.71 1.52 -8.32
C GLU A 31 -12.90 0.92 -9.47
N ARG A 32 -13.42 0.96 -10.71
CA ARG A 32 -12.67 0.46 -11.88
C ARG A 32 -11.39 1.25 -12.14
N SER A 33 -11.44 2.56 -11.93
CA SER A 33 -10.26 3.41 -12.10
C SER A 33 -9.20 3.07 -11.07
N MET A 34 -9.57 2.87 -9.80
CA MET A 34 -8.65 2.46 -8.74
C MET A 34 -8.01 1.12 -9.06
N VAL A 35 -8.80 0.09 -9.38
CA VAL A 35 -8.28 -1.24 -9.75
C VAL A 35 -7.37 -1.16 -10.97
N SER A 36 -7.72 -0.35 -11.99
CA SER A 36 -6.86 -0.22 -13.17
C SER A 36 -5.54 0.48 -12.90
N LEU A 37 -5.50 1.43 -11.95
CA LEU A 37 -4.28 2.11 -11.56
C LEU A 37 -3.38 1.17 -10.76
N ASP A 38 -3.94 0.42 -9.82
CA ASP A 38 -3.22 -0.61 -9.06
C ASP A 38 -2.62 -1.66 -10.01
N GLU A 39 -3.38 -2.11 -11.01
CA GLU A 39 -2.89 -3.06 -12.01
C GLU A 39 -1.79 -2.49 -12.90
N GLU A 40 -1.87 -1.21 -13.28
CA GLU A 40 -0.85 -0.52 -14.08
C GLU A 40 0.46 -0.39 -13.29
N GLU A 41 0.37 0.09 -12.05
CA GLU A 41 1.52 0.19 -11.12
C GLU A 41 2.19 -1.16 -10.90
N VAL A 42 1.41 -2.21 -10.64
CA VAL A 42 1.95 -3.57 -10.47
C VAL A 42 2.69 -4.04 -11.73
N ASN A 43 2.17 -3.77 -12.92
CA ASN A 43 2.84 -4.19 -14.16
C ASN A 43 4.14 -3.43 -14.40
N GLU A 44 4.15 -2.13 -14.13
CA GLU A 44 5.36 -1.30 -14.24
C GLU A 44 6.43 -1.82 -13.27
N ARG A 45 6.08 -1.94 -11.97
CA ARG A 45 6.98 -2.48 -10.94
C ARG A 45 7.49 -3.87 -11.26
N MET A 46 6.61 -4.76 -11.71
CA MET A 46 6.99 -6.12 -12.09
C MET A 46 8.01 -6.13 -13.21
N THR A 47 7.84 -5.27 -14.23
CA THR A 47 8.75 -5.20 -15.38
C THR A 47 10.12 -4.60 -14.99
N GLU A 48 10.14 -3.71 -14.02
CA GLU A 48 11.38 -3.11 -13.50
C GLU A 48 12.19 -4.11 -12.65
N MET A 49 11.51 -4.89 -11.80
CA MET A 49 12.13 -5.84 -10.88
C MET A 49 12.48 -7.19 -11.52
N ASP A 50 11.68 -7.69 -12.48
CA ASP A 50 11.87 -8.98 -13.14
C ASP A 50 13.10 -8.95 -14.06
N THR A 51 14.25 -9.29 -13.51
CA THR A 51 15.54 -9.24 -14.22
C THR A 51 15.83 -10.53 -14.96
N ASP A 52 15.30 -11.66 -14.48
CA ASP A 52 15.51 -12.97 -15.10
C ASP A 52 14.46 -13.31 -16.20
N GLY A 53 13.38 -12.55 -16.26
CA GLY A 53 12.33 -12.60 -17.29
C GLY A 53 11.34 -13.73 -17.08
N ASP A 54 11.24 -14.28 -15.88
CA ASP A 54 10.32 -15.38 -15.56
C ASP A 54 8.89 -14.95 -15.22
N LYS A 55 8.65 -13.62 -15.21
CA LYS A 55 7.38 -12.98 -14.84
C LYS A 55 6.95 -13.30 -13.42
N LEU A 56 7.90 -13.48 -12.53
CA LEU A 56 7.73 -13.53 -11.09
C LEU A 56 8.72 -12.55 -10.48
N VAL A 57 8.44 -12.08 -9.27
CA VAL A 57 9.39 -11.26 -8.52
C VAL A 57 9.93 -12.09 -7.37
N SER A 58 11.20 -12.47 -7.45
CA SER A 58 11.88 -13.13 -6.34
C SER A 58 12.29 -12.14 -5.25
N TRP A 59 12.52 -12.65 -4.04
CA TRP A 59 13.03 -11.83 -2.93
C TRP A 59 14.36 -11.14 -3.28
N ASP A 60 15.25 -11.85 -3.99
CA ASP A 60 16.55 -11.30 -4.38
C ASP A 60 16.41 -10.15 -5.38
N GLU A 61 15.45 -10.24 -6.32
CA GLU A 61 15.13 -9.17 -7.27
C GLU A 61 14.52 -7.95 -6.59
N TYR A 62 13.56 -8.17 -5.68
CA TYR A 62 12.98 -7.11 -4.86
C TYR A 62 14.06 -6.37 -4.04
N MET A 63 14.97 -7.11 -3.42
CA MET A 63 16.08 -6.55 -2.64
C MET A 63 17.08 -5.79 -3.52
N ALA A 64 17.37 -6.29 -4.72
CA ALA A 64 18.26 -5.62 -5.65
C ALA A 64 17.68 -4.30 -6.18
N ASP A 65 16.35 -4.24 -6.40
CA ASP A 65 15.65 -3.02 -6.81
C ASP A 65 15.51 -2.02 -5.67
N SER A 66 15.11 -2.48 -4.48
CA SER A 66 14.83 -1.62 -3.33
C SER A 66 16.10 -1.10 -2.64
N PHE A 67 17.21 -1.85 -2.71
CA PHE A 67 18.47 -1.52 -2.05
C PHE A 67 19.70 -1.64 -3.00
N PRO A 68 19.74 -0.91 -4.13
CA PRO A 68 20.66 -1.17 -5.25
C PRO A 68 22.15 -0.92 -4.98
N GLU A 69 22.51 -0.37 -3.82
CA GLU A 69 23.91 -0.01 -3.49
C GLU A 69 24.30 -0.34 -2.04
N GLN A 70 23.44 -1.01 -1.28
CA GLN A 70 23.72 -1.32 0.12
C GLN A 70 24.29 -2.73 0.24
N ASP A 71 25.52 -2.84 0.78
CA ASP A 71 25.97 -4.11 1.36
C ASP A 71 24.94 -4.50 2.43
N ILE A 72 24.15 -5.56 2.22
CA ILE A 72 23.15 -6.06 3.20
C ILE A 72 23.76 -6.25 4.62
N LYS A 73 25.08 -6.44 4.68
CA LYS A 73 25.86 -6.57 5.92
C LYS A 73 26.19 -5.25 6.63
N LYS A 74 25.95 -4.12 5.98
CA LYS A 74 26.21 -2.76 6.47
C LYS A 74 24.93 -1.93 6.62
N LEU A 75 23.76 -2.54 6.43
CA LEU A 75 22.49 -1.89 6.75
C LEU A 75 22.53 -1.36 8.17
N ASP A 76 22.10 -0.11 8.33
CA ASP A 76 21.89 0.42 9.66
C ASP A 76 20.68 -0.28 10.33
N PRO A 77 20.48 -0.10 11.65
CA PRO A 77 19.39 -0.77 12.35
C PRO A 77 18.00 -0.45 11.83
N ASP A 78 17.80 0.74 11.25
CA ASP A 78 16.50 1.19 10.76
C ASP A 78 16.21 0.57 9.40
N ASP A 79 17.20 0.59 8.48
CA ASP A 79 17.13 -0.10 7.19
C ASP A 79 16.91 -1.61 7.37
N LYS A 80 17.58 -2.22 8.36
CA LYS A 80 17.38 -3.64 8.68
C LYS A 80 15.96 -3.92 9.18
N LYS A 81 15.39 -3.00 9.96
CA LYS A 81 14.03 -3.15 10.46
C LYS A 81 13.02 -3.11 9.31
N LEU A 82 13.18 -2.17 8.38
CA LEU A 82 12.37 -2.08 7.17
C LEU A 82 12.48 -3.36 6.32
N MET A 83 13.70 -3.86 6.12
CA MET A 83 13.92 -5.13 5.41
C MET A 83 13.22 -6.32 6.09
N ASP A 84 13.28 -6.42 7.42
CA ASP A 84 12.62 -7.49 8.17
C ASP A 84 11.08 -7.39 8.06
N GLU A 85 10.54 -6.16 8.01
CA GLU A 85 9.10 -5.89 7.81
C GLU A 85 8.66 -6.27 6.39
N ASP A 86 9.40 -5.86 5.37
CA ASP A 86 9.16 -6.23 3.97
C ASP A 86 9.21 -7.75 3.77
N ALA A 87 10.15 -8.44 4.43
CA ALA A 87 10.24 -9.90 4.37
C ALA A 87 9.00 -10.59 4.97
N MET A 88 8.39 -9.98 6.01
CA MET A 88 7.15 -10.46 6.59
C MET A 88 5.97 -10.28 5.64
N TYR A 89 5.87 -9.12 4.97
CA TYR A 89 4.84 -8.87 3.96
C TYR A 89 5.01 -9.78 2.73
N PHE A 90 6.22 -9.92 2.22
CA PHE A 90 6.52 -10.77 1.05
C PHE A 90 6.06 -12.20 1.30
N LYS A 91 6.42 -12.76 2.46
CA LYS A 91 6.01 -14.11 2.85
C LYS A 91 4.50 -14.26 3.06
N ALA A 92 3.81 -13.18 3.47
CA ALA A 92 2.36 -13.22 3.63
C ALA A 92 1.62 -13.12 2.29
N ALA A 93 2.22 -12.42 1.32
CA ALA A 93 1.70 -12.26 -0.04
C ALA A 93 1.93 -13.52 -0.89
N ASP A 94 3.04 -14.24 -0.67
CA ASP A 94 3.34 -15.55 -1.27
C ASP A 94 2.38 -16.64 -0.73
N VAL A 95 1.24 -16.80 -1.41
CA VAL A 95 0.18 -17.72 -0.99
C VAL A 95 0.47 -19.15 -1.42
N ASP A 96 1.11 -19.33 -2.58
CA ASP A 96 1.46 -20.64 -3.09
C ASP A 96 2.76 -21.21 -2.50
N GLY A 97 3.59 -20.36 -1.89
CA GLY A 97 4.78 -20.72 -1.15
C GLY A 97 5.97 -21.07 -2.04
N ASP A 98 5.99 -20.61 -3.29
CA ASP A 98 7.08 -20.89 -4.24
C ASP A 98 8.32 -20.00 -4.01
N GLY A 99 8.20 -19.00 -3.12
CA GLY A 99 9.27 -18.07 -2.76
C GLY A 99 9.44 -16.92 -3.74
N LYS A 100 8.51 -16.75 -4.67
CA LYS A 100 8.41 -15.65 -5.62
C LYS A 100 6.99 -15.09 -5.58
N LEU A 101 6.80 -13.88 -6.12
CA LEU A 101 5.47 -13.28 -6.23
C LEU A 101 5.04 -13.27 -7.69
N ASN A 102 3.91 -13.91 -7.97
CA ASN A 102 3.21 -13.68 -9.23
C ASN A 102 2.53 -12.30 -9.25
N LYS A 103 1.88 -11.94 -10.37
CA LYS A 103 1.27 -10.62 -10.52
C LYS A 103 0.20 -10.32 -9.45
N GLU A 104 -0.65 -11.30 -9.13
CA GLU A 104 -1.69 -11.11 -8.11
C GLU A 104 -1.08 -10.98 -6.71
N GLU A 105 -0.05 -11.75 -6.39
CA GLU A 105 0.65 -11.70 -5.11
C GLU A 105 1.49 -10.43 -4.96
N LEU A 106 2.13 -9.95 -6.04
CA LEU A 106 2.82 -8.67 -6.06
C LEU A 106 1.84 -7.51 -5.83
N SER A 107 0.63 -7.59 -6.40
CA SER A 107 -0.43 -6.62 -6.09
C SER A 107 -0.84 -6.65 -4.62
N ALA A 108 -0.91 -7.83 -4.00
CA ALA A 108 -1.17 -7.98 -2.58
C ALA A 108 -0.02 -7.46 -1.70
N PHE A 109 1.21 -7.58 -2.16
CA PHE A 109 2.39 -7.04 -1.51
C PHE A 109 2.44 -5.52 -1.57
N LEU A 110 2.14 -4.91 -2.73
CA LEU A 110 2.16 -3.45 -2.91
C LEU A 110 0.96 -2.74 -2.24
N ASN A 111 -0.22 -3.35 -2.27
CA ASN A 111 -1.46 -2.77 -1.73
C ASN A 111 -2.12 -3.71 -0.70
N PRO A 112 -1.46 -4.06 0.42
CA PRO A 112 -1.94 -5.06 1.38
C PRO A 112 -3.31 -4.73 1.98
N GLU A 113 -3.71 -3.46 2.03
CA GLU A 113 -5.03 -3.00 2.46
C GLU A 113 -6.18 -3.51 1.58
N ASN A 114 -5.93 -3.76 0.30
CA ASN A 114 -6.93 -4.26 -0.63
C ASN A 114 -7.14 -5.78 -0.50
N TYR A 115 -6.24 -6.47 0.20
CA TYR A 115 -6.22 -7.92 0.28
C TYR A 115 -6.44 -8.43 1.70
N LYS A 116 -7.58 -9.08 1.92
CA LYS A 116 -7.99 -9.57 3.24
C LYS A 116 -6.99 -10.53 3.91
N HIS A 117 -6.26 -11.32 3.12
CA HIS A 117 -5.25 -12.24 3.66
C HIS A 117 -4.03 -11.49 4.22
N MET A 118 -3.75 -10.29 3.72
CA MET A 118 -2.66 -9.42 4.15
C MET A 118 -3.01 -8.60 5.41
N HIS A 119 -4.29 -8.38 5.70
CA HIS A 119 -4.73 -7.58 6.86
C HIS A 119 -4.14 -8.06 8.18
N LYS A 120 -3.97 -9.38 8.35
CA LYS A 120 -3.37 -9.93 9.57
C LYS A 120 -1.93 -9.48 9.74
N ILE A 121 -1.12 -9.55 8.68
CA ILE A 121 0.29 -9.17 8.75
C ILE A 121 0.44 -7.66 8.88
N LEU A 122 -0.42 -6.90 8.21
CA LEU A 122 -0.48 -5.44 8.30
C LEU A 122 -0.71 -4.98 9.74
N VAL A 123 -1.67 -5.59 10.43
CA VAL A 123 -1.93 -5.32 11.85
C VAL A 123 -0.74 -5.74 12.71
N GLU A 124 -0.14 -6.90 12.48
CA GLU A 124 0.99 -7.40 13.27
C GLU A 124 2.23 -6.49 13.17
N VAL A 125 2.58 -6.06 11.95
CA VAL A 125 3.70 -5.14 11.70
C VAL A 125 3.40 -3.77 12.29
N THR A 126 2.19 -3.23 12.06
CA THR A 126 1.77 -1.92 12.60
C THR A 126 1.79 -1.93 14.14
N MET A 127 1.30 -3.00 14.77
CA MET A 127 1.34 -3.16 16.22
C MET A 127 2.78 -3.19 16.72
N LYS A 128 3.67 -3.95 16.07
CA LYS A 128 5.10 -4.01 16.46
C LYS A 128 5.80 -2.65 16.38
N GLU A 129 5.36 -1.78 15.48
CA GLU A 129 5.90 -0.43 15.30
C GLU A 129 5.31 0.59 16.30
N LYS A 130 3.98 0.58 16.49
CA LYS A 130 3.24 1.64 17.20
C LYS A 130 2.97 1.31 18.67
N ASP A 131 2.76 0.04 19.03
CA ASP A 131 2.50 -0.40 20.41
C ASP A 131 3.81 -0.42 21.21
N VAL A 132 4.25 0.78 21.61
CA VAL A 132 5.49 0.99 22.36
C VAL A 132 5.35 0.42 23.77
N ASN A 133 4.16 0.57 24.35
CA ASN A 133 3.88 0.17 25.73
C ASN A 133 3.58 -1.34 25.89
N LYS A 134 3.33 -2.05 24.77
CA LYS A 134 3.03 -3.48 24.65
C LYS A 134 1.76 -3.92 25.36
N ASP A 135 0.76 -3.05 25.44
CA ASP A 135 -0.54 -3.34 26.03
C ASP A 135 -1.50 -4.02 25.05
N GLY A 136 -1.10 -4.14 23.78
CA GLY A 136 -1.89 -4.77 22.71
C GLY A 136 -2.96 -3.86 22.12
N ALA A 137 -2.93 -2.57 22.44
CA ALA A 137 -3.72 -1.52 21.80
C ALA A 137 -2.80 -0.43 21.24
N ILE A 138 -3.35 0.42 20.37
CA ILE A 138 -2.66 1.63 19.91
C ILE A 138 -3.45 2.79 20.51
N ASP A 139 -2.86 3.47 21.49
CA ASP A 139 -3.45 4.66 22.09
C ASP A 139 -3.29 5.90 21.19
N LEU A 140 -3.99 6.99 21.49
CA LEU A 140 -3.94 8.20 20.68
C LEU A 140 -2.50 8.74 20.54
N ASN A 141 -1.67 8.69 21.58
CA ASN A 141 -0.28 9.16 21.47
C ASN A 141 0.56 8.24 20.57
N GLU A 142 0.34 6.93 20.66
CA GLU A 142 1.00 5.94 19.80
C GLU A 142 0.55 6.06 18.33
N PHE A 143 -0.71 6.40 18.09
CA PHE A 143 -1.24 6.68 16.74
C PHE A 143 -0.67 7.97 16.14
N LEU A 144 -0.53 9.02 16.95
CA LEU A 144 -0.01 10.32 16.52
C LEU A 144 1.52 10.33 16.34
N GLY A 145 2.24 9.41 16.99
CA GLY A 145 3.71 9.29 16.90
C GLY A 145 4.44 10.60 17.21
N GLU A 146 5.49 10.92 16.45
CA GLU A 146 6.26 12.18 16.60
C GLU A 146 5.45 13.45 16.30
N MET A 147 4.27 13.34 15.65
CA MET A 147 3.41 14.50 15.43
C MET A 147 2.74 15.00 16.70
N ALA A 148 2.66 14.18 17.76
CA ALA A 148 2.08 14.54 19.06
C ALA A 148 2.70 15.81 19.67
N ASP A 149 3.99 16.09 19.39
CA ASP A 149 4.67 17.29 19.90
C ASP A 149 4.28 18.58 19.17
N ASN A 150 3.60 18.49 18.01
CA ASN A 150 3.11 19.65 17.28
C ASN A 150 1.68 20.02 17.72
N SER A 151 1.56 20.39 19.00
CA SER A 151 0.30 20.73 19.71
C SER A 151 -0.55 21.86 19.11
N HIS A 152 -0.16 22.44 17.98
CA HIS A 152 -0.89 23.50 17.27
C HIS A 152 -1.58 23.04 15.97
N SER A 153 -1.44 21.78 15.57
CA SER A 153 -2.15 21.30 14.38
C SER A 153 -3.62 21.04 14.70
N GLU A 154 -4.54 21.75 14.03
CA GLU A 154 -6.01 21.56 14.13
C GLU A 154 -6.45 20.10 13.89
N TRP A 155 -5.62 19.33 13.19
CA TRP A 155 -5.77 17.90 13.01
C TRP A 155 -5.78 17.09 14.32
N HIS A 156 -5.00 17.49 15.33
CA HIS A 156 -4.97 16.79 16.63
C HIS A 156 -6.32 16.75 17.33
N LYS A 157 -7.07 17.87 17.26
CA LYS A 157 -8.38 17.98 17.91
C LYS A 157 -9.42 17.12 17.19
N VAL A 158 -9.39 17.16 15.86
CA VAL A 158 -10.33 16.40 15.01
C VAL A 158 -10.16 14.90 15.21
N GLU A 159 -8.91 14.42 15.25
CA GLU A 159 -8.65 12.99 15.38
C GLU A 159 -8.90 12.48 16.81
N SER A 160 -8.58 13.27 17.83
CA SER A 160 -8.93 12.97 19.22
C SER A 160 -10.44 12.79 19.40
N ASP A 161 -11.26 13.71 18.87
CA ASP A 161 -12.72 13.61 18.96
C ASP A 161 -13.26 12.39 18.20
N ARG A 162 -12.66 12.04 17.06
CA ARG A 162 -13.01 10.85 16.28
C ARG A 162 -12.72 9.55 17.04
N LEU A 163 -11.52 9.38 17.58
CA LEU A 163 -11.15 8.14 18.29
C LEU A 163 -12.00 7.94 19.55
N VAL A 164 -12.34 9.01 20.26
CA VAL A 164 -13.27 8.95 21.41
C VAL A 164 -14.65 8.44 20.96
N SER A 165 -15.13 8.89 19.80
CA SER A 165 -16.45 8.46 19.28
C SER A 165 -16.53 6.98 18.90
N TYR A 166 -15.40 6.35 18.52
CA TYR A 166 -15.36 4.92 18.19
C TYR A 166 -15.23 4.00 19.41
N SER A 167 -14.96 4.56 20.59
CA SER A 167 -14.79 3.82 21.85
C SER A 167 -16.07 3.67 22.70
N THR A 168 -17.21 4.15 22.20
CA THR A 168 -18.55 4.05 22.84
C THR A 168 -19.45 3.09 22.08
#